data_AF-A0A4Q7BA34-F1
#
_entry.id   AF-A0A4Q7BA34-F1
#
_cell.length_a   1.000
_cell.length_b   1.000
_cell.length_c   1.000
_cell.angle_alpha   90.00
_cell.angle_beta   90.00
_cell.angle_gamma   90.00
#
_symmetry.space_group_name_H-M   'P 1'
#
loop_
_entity.id
_entity.type
_entity.pdbx_description
1 polymer ?
#
loop_
_entity_poly.entity_id
_entity_poly.type
_entity_poly.pdbx_seq_one_letter_code
_entity_poly.pdbx_strand_id
1 'polypeptide(L)'
;LLKSLVVDGVIAGTGSVLAYMPQILILFFFILMLEESGYLPRAAFLLDKLMSKAGLSGRSFIPLLSSFACAIPGIMATRSISSERDRLATIMIAPLMTCSARLPVYALLIAAFIPNQLIYGWLSLQGLVLFGLYMSGIVSALLVSVFLKLVRKDKTESIFIFELPTYRIPDIRNIALGLYDRATIFLKRVGGIIVALSILLWVLVTFPQPPDNATMPAINYSLAGQLGHLIHPIFAPIGFTWEICIALIPAMAAREVVIAALGVIYAMSGDEDTVTQSLLSQISGPDGWGLATGLSLLVWFIFAPHCLATLATIRRETGSWKQPIIMATYLFALAYIFSFITYQVASKF
;
A
#
# COMPACT_ATOMS: atom_id res chain seq x y z
N LEU A 1 29.56 -9.34 7.77
CA LEU A 1 28.64 -9.87 6.74
C LEU A 1 27.67 -10.92 7.28
N LEU A 2 28.11 -12.11 7.71
CA LEU A 2 27.19 -13.15 8.24
C LEU A 2 26.34 -12.68 9.43
N LYS A 3 26.94 -11.95 10.39
CA LYS A 3 26.20 -11.34 11.50
C LYS A 3 25.11 -10.36 11.01
N SER A 4 25.41 -9.53 10.01
CA SER A 4 24.45 -8.58 9.45
C SER A 4 23.36 -9.27 8.63
N LEU A 5 23.67 -10.32 7.86
CA LEU A 5 22.65 -11.11 7.17
C LEU A 5 21.64 -11.74 8.15
N VAL A 6 22.15 -12.29 9.26
CA VAL A 6 21.28 -12.92 10.28
C VAL A 6 20.47 -11.87 11.03
N VAL A 7 21.09 -10.76 11.45
CA VAL A 7 20.41 -9.71 12.24
C VAL A 7 19.48 -8.87 11.36
N ASP A 8 19.99 -8.30 10.28
CA ASP A 8 19.28 -7.31 9.45
C ASP A 8 18.44 -7.96 8.34
N GLY A 9 18.79 -9.18 7.90
CA GLY A 9 18.00 -9.93 6.93
C GLY A 9 16.95 -10.82 7.59
N VAL A 10 17.40 -11.79 8.38
CA VAL A 10 16.52 -12.85 8.90
C VAL A 10 15.75 -12.39 10.14
N ILE A 11 16.43 -11.86 11.15
CA ILE A 11 15.80 -11.46 12.42
C ILE A 11 14.92 -10.24 12.21
N ALA A 12 15.40 -9.19 11.52
CA ALA A 12 14.57 -8.03 11.20
C ALA A 12 13.36 -8.41 10.31
N GLY A 13 13.55 -9.24 9.29
CA GLY A 13 12.46 -9.74 8.45
C GLY A 13 11.44 -10.54 9.26
N THR A 14 11.87 -11.43 10.15
CA THR A 14 10.97 -12.19 11.04
C THR A 14 10.29 -11.28 12.06
N GLY A 15 11.02 -10.29 12.58
CA GLY A 15 10.50 -9.26 13.48
C GLY A 15 9.38 -8.47 12.84
N SER A 16 9.51 -8.06 11.58
CA SER A 16 8.41 -7.41 10.84
C SER A 16 7.18 -8.30 10.72
N VAL A 17 7.35 -9.61 10.45
CA VAL A 17 6.23 -10.55 10.36
C VAL A 17 5.49 -10.65 11.69
N LEU A 18 6.23 -10.71 12.80
CA LEU A 18 5.66 -10.75 14.14
C LEU A 18 5.00 -9.42 14.54
N ALA A 19 5.56 -8.28 14.13
CA ALA A 19 5.00 -6.96 14.39
C ALA A 19 3.66 -6.73 13.65
N TYR A 20 3.51 -7.23 12.42
CA TYR A 20 2.25 -7.11 11.68
C TYR A 20 1.15 -8.06 12.16
N MET A 21 1.52 -9.17 12.80
CA MET A 21 0.55 -10.21 13.20
C MET A 21 -0.55 -9.69 14.15
N PRO A 22 -0.25 -8.95 15.24
CA PRO A 22 -1.28 -8.36 16.10
C PRO A 22 -2.26 -7.46 15.34
N GLN A 23 -1.75 -6.60 14.46
CA GLN A 23 -2.57 -5.66 13.70
C GLN A 23 -3.54 -6.39 12.76
N ILE A 24 -3.06 -7.44 12.09
CA ILE A 24 -3.89 -8.29 11.23
C ILE A 24 -4.95 -9.04 12.05
N LEU A 25 -4.60 -9.57 13.21
CA LEU A 25 -5.54 -10.26 14.08
C LEU A 25 -6.63 -9.35 14.63
N ILE A 26 -6.28 -8.13 15.05
CA ILE A 26 -7.25 -7.13 15.51
C ILE A 26 -8.23 -6.79 14.39
N LEU A 27 -7.74 -6.56 13.17
CA LEU A 27 -8.60 -6.31 12.01
C LEU A 27 -9.55 -7.48 11.74
N PHE A 28 -9.02 -8.71 11.68
CA PHE A 28 -9.83 -9.90 11.42
C PHE A 28 -10.83 -10.18 12.54
N PHE A 29 -10.50 -9.85 13.78
CA PHE A 29 -11.42 -9.96 14.91
C PHE A 29 -12.67 -9.13 14.66
N PHE A 30 -12.51 -7.86 14.29
CA PHE A 30 -13.64 -6.99 13.97
C PHE A 30 -14.40 -7.42 12.71
N ILE A 31 -13.70 -7.85 11.65
CA ILE A 31 -14.36 -8.35 10.43
C ILE A 31 -15.20 -9.60 10.74
N LEU A 32 -14.65 -10.58 11.45
CA LEU A 32 -15.36 -11.81 11.82
C LEU A 32 -16.55 -11.51 12.74
N MET A 33 -16.40 -10.58 13.68
CA MET A 33 -17.49 -10.12 14.54
C MET A 33 -18.65 -9.48 13.72
N LEU A 34 -18.32 -8.64 12.73
CA LEU A 34 -19.31 -8.02 11.84
C LEU A 34 -19.95 -9.01 10.86
N GLU A 35 -19.22 -10.05 10.46
CA GLU A 35 -19.69 -11.12 9.59
C GLU A 35 -20.66 -12.05 10.34
N GLU A 36 -20.27 -12.55 11.52
CA GLU A 36 -21.10 -13.45 12.33
C GLU A 36 -22.35 -12.77 12.90
N SER A 37 -22.28 -11.47 13.18
CA SER A 37 -23.47 -10.72 13.62
C SER A 37 -24.49 -10.49 12.51
N GLY A 38 -24.14 -10.73 11.24
CA GLY A 38 -24.99 -10.48 10.09
C GLY A 38 -25.05 -9.00 9.67
N TYR A 39 -24.25 -8.12 10.30
CA TYR A 39 -24.18 -6.70 9.93
C TYR A 39 -23.54 -6.50 8.56
N LEU A 40 -22.44 -7.20 8.29
CA LEU A 40 -21.67 -7.08 7.07
C LEU A 40 -22.45 -7.53 5.80
N PRO A 41 -23.22 -8.64 5.82
CA PRO A 41 -24.20 -8.96 4.77
C PRO A 41 -25.24 -7.86 4.49
N ARG A 42 -25.72 -7.14 5.52
CA ARG A 42 -26.68 -6.04 5.35
C ARG A 42 -26.03 -4.78 4.79
N ALA A 43 -24.82 -4.47 5.21
CA ALA A 43 -24.03 -3.38 4.64
C ALA A 43 -23.79 -3.59 3.14
N ALA A 44 -23.49 -4.83 2.72
CA ALA A 44 -23.37 -5.19 1.32
C ALA A 44 -24.68 -4.97 0.53
N PHE A 45 -25.85 -5.28 1.12
CA PHE A 45 -27.16 -5.00 0.52
C PHE A 45 -27.43 -3.49 0.36
N LEU A 46 -27.16 -2.69 1.40
CA LEU A 46 -27.34 -1.23 1.35
C LEU A 46 -26.46 -0.56 0.27
N LEU A 47 -25.27 -1.11 0.06
CA LEU A 47 -24.30 -0.57 -0.89
C LEU A 47 -24.39 -1.19 -2.28
N ASP A 48 -25.27 -2.18 -2.48
CA ASP A 48 -25.45 -2.86 -3.76
C ASP A 48 -25.85 -1.88 -4.87
N LYS A 49 -26.72 -0.91 -4.57
CA LYS A 49 -27.11 0.14 -5.53
C LYS A 49 -25.94 1.05 -5.94
N LEU A 50 -24.98 1.28 -5.04
CA LEU A 50 -23.79 2.06 -5.35
C LEU A 50 -22.77 1.22 -6.14
N MET A 51 -22.57 -0.03 -5.74
CA MET A 51 -21.64 -0.96 -6.39
C MET A 51 -22.08 -1.38 -7.79
N SER A 52 -23.38 -1.62 -8.01
CA SER A 52 -23.96 -1.94 -9.32
C SER A 52 -23.76 -0.81 -10.34
N LYS A 53 -23.83 0.45 -9.91
CA LYS A 53 -23.46 1.61 -10.74
C LYS A 53 -22.01 1.51 -11.20
N ALA A 54 -21.10 1.13 -10.30
CA ALA A 54 -19.69 0.89 -10.61
C ALA A 54 -19.43 -0.43 -11.37
N GLY A 55 -20.45 -1.27 -11.59
CA GLY A 55 -20.33 -2.55 -12.30
C GLY A 55 -19.85 -3.71 -11.43
N LEU A 56 -20.04 -3.62 -10.12
CA LEU A 56 -19.67 -4.64 -9.14
C LEU A 56 -20.90 -5.14 -8.38
N SER A 57 -20.85 -6.38 -7.89
CA SER A 57 -21.82 -6.88 -6.92
C SER A 57 -21.64 -6.22 -5.55
N GLY A 58 -22.72 -6.07 -4.77
CA GLY A 58 -22.66 -5.57 -3.38
C GLY A 58 -21.73 -6.39 -2.47
N ARG A 59 -21.52 -7.69 -2.76
CA ARG A 59 -20.51 -8.54 -2.09
C ARG A 59 -19.08 -8.03 -2.24
N SER A 60 -18.79 -7.26 -3.29
CA SER A 60 -17.47 -6.66 -3.53
C SER A 60 -17.10 -5.61 -2.49
N PHE A 61 -18.09 -5.01 -1.81
CA PHE A 61 -17.84 -4.03 -0.75
C PHE A 61 -17.02 -4.62 0.40
N ILE A 62 -17.26 -5.89 0.73
CA ILE A 62 -16.62 -6.57 1.87
C ILE A 62 -15.09 -6.66 1.67
N PRO A 63 -14.59 -7.21 0.55
CA PRO A 63 -13.18 -7.14 0.18
C PRO A 63 -12.59 -5.72 0.13
N LEU A 64 -13.32 -4.76 -0.42
CA LEU A 64 -12.82 -3.39 -0.59
C LEU A 64 -12.66 -2.68 0.76
N LEU A 65 -13.62 -2.84 1.67
CA LEU A 65 -13.52 -2.31 3.03
C LEU A 65 -12.33 -2.91 3.78
N SER A 66 -12.14 -4.22 3.67
CA SER A 66 -10.97 -4.91 4.25
C SER A 66 -9.64 -4.41 3.64
N SER A 67 -9.64 -4.03 2.36
CA SER A 67 -8.44 -3.56 1.64
C SER A 67 -7.90 -2.22 2.15
N PHE A 68 -8.74 -1.37 2.78
CA PHE A 68 -8.28 -0.14 3.46
C PHE A 68 -7.37 -0.41 4.65
N ALA A 69 -7.57 -1.55 5.32
CA ALA A 69 -6.64 -1.95 6.35
C ALA A 69 -5.42 -2.61 5.70
N CYS A 70 -5.64 -3.67 4.91
CA CYS A 70 -4.58 -4.30 4.13
C CYS A 70 -5.14 -4.97 2.88
N ALA A 71 -4.47 -4.79 1.74
CA ALA A 71 -4.89 -5.38 0.47
C ALA A 71 -4.83 -6.92 0.48
N ILE A 72 -3.91 -7.54 1.22
CA ILE A 72 -3.74 -9.00 1.29
C ILE A 72 -5.03 -9.71 1.76
N PRO A 73 -5.56 -9.43 2.98
CA PRO A 73 -6.80 -10.05 3.44
C PRO A 73 -8.02 -9.64 2.59
N GLY A 74 -8.05 -8.40 2.09
CA GLY A 74 -9.10 -7.96 1.18
C GLY A 74 -9.16 -8.80 -0.10
N ILE A 75 -8.02 -9.05 -0.74
CA ILE A 75 -7.91 -9.91 -1.93
C ILE A 75 -8.33 -11.35 -1.62
N MET A 76 -7.94 -11.90 -0.46
CA MET A 76 -8.39 -13.24 -0.05
C MET A 76 -9.90 -13.32 0.21
N ALA A 77 -10.51 -12.24 0.70
CA ALA A 77 -11.95 -12.16 0.97
C ALA A 77 -12.80 -12.15 -0.33
N THR A 78 -12.19 -11.89 -1.49
CA THR A 78 -12.90 -11.91 -2.79
C THR A 78 -13.44 -13.30 -3.17
N ARG A 79 -13.05 -14.36 -2.46
CA ARG A 79 -13.62 -15.72 -2.61
C ARG A 79 -15.11 -15.80 -2.28
N SER A 80 -15.66 -14.83 -1.55
CA SER A 80 -17.10 -14.73 -1.29
C SER A 80 -17.90 -14.28 -2.52
N ILE A 81 -17.23 -13.77 -3.56
CA ILE A 81 -17.84 -13.32 -4.81
C ILE A 81 -17.96 -14.52 -5.76
N SER A 82 -19.18 -14.88 -6.12
CA SER A 82 -19.49 -16.05 -6.95
C SER A 82 -19.14 -15.84 -8.43
N SER A 83 -19.30 -14.61 -8.94
CA SER A 83 -18.94 -14.24 -10.30
C SER A 83 -17.43 -14.04 -10.41
N GLU A 84 -16.76 -14.87 -11.22
CA GLU A 84 -15.32 -14.74 -11.45
C GLU A 84 -14.95 -13.36 -12.03
N ARG A 85 -15.85 -12.77 -12.82
CA ARG A 85 -15.67 -11.44 -13.42
C ARG A 85 -15.60 -10.32 -12.40
N ASP A 86 -16.54 -10.31 -11.45
CA ASP A 86 -16.56 -9.32 -10.37
C ASP A 86 -15.42 -9.60 -9.42
N ARG A 87 -15.15 -10.88 -9.09
CA ARG A 87 -14.00 -11.28 -8.29
C ARG A 87 -12.70 -10.71 -8.86
N LEU A 88 -12.44 -10.89 -10.15
CA LEU A 88 -11.26 -10.32 -10.80
C LEU A 88 -11.28 -8.79 -10.83
N ALA A 89 -12.42 -8.14 -11.08
CA ALA A 89 -12.51 -6.68 -11.01
C ALA A 89 -12.19 -6.17 -9.60
N THR A 90 -12.76 -6.77 -8.57
CA THR A 90 -12.50 -6.42 -7.16
C THR A 90 -11.04 -6.65 -6.79
N ILE A 91 -10.41 -7.73 -7.26
CA ILE A 91 -8.96 -7.96 -7.04
C ILE A 91 -8.12 -6.84 -7.68
N MET A 92 -8.49 -6.37 -8.88
CA MET A 92 -7.79 -5.27 -9.55
C MET A 92 -8.04 -3.93 -8.86
N ILE A 93 -9.21 -3.70 -8.27
CA ILE A 93 -9.54 -2.41 -7.65
C ILE A 93 -9.11 -2.32 -6.19
N ALA A 94 -9.06 -3.44 -5.45
CA ALA A 94 -8.64 -3.51 -4.05
C ALA A 94 -7.33 -2.74 -3.73
N PRO A 95 -6.28 -2.82 -4.55
CA PRO A 95 -5.06 -2.04 -4.38
C PRO A 95 -5.25 -0.50 -4.40
N LEU A 96 -6.27 0.00 -5.09
CA LEU A 96 -6.53 1.44 -5.15
C LEU A 96 -7.06 1.98 -3.82
N MET A 97 -7.43 1.10 -2.88
CA MET A 97 -7.73 1.47 -1.51
C MET A 97 -6.44 1.78 -0.76
N THR A 98 -6.42 2.92 -0.08
CA THR A 98 -5.28 3.35 0.74
C THR A 98 -5.15 2.43 1.95
N CYS A 99 -4.10 1.59 1.97
CA CYS A 99 -3.80 0.73 3.12
C CYS A 99 -3.19 1.52 4.29
N SER A 100 -3.38 1.04 5.52
CA SER A 100 -2.90 1.70 6.74
C SER A 100 -1.37 1.92 6.77
N ALA A 101 -0.61 1.04 6.14
CA ALA A 101 0.85 1.14 6.01
C ALA A 101 1.33 2.39 5.24
N ARG A 102 0.44 3.11 4.54
CA ARG A 102 0.76 4.39 3.87
C ARG A 102 0.66 5.60 4.79
N LEU A 103 -0.03 5.47 5.94
CA LEU A 103 -0.27 6.58 6.86
C LEU A 103 1.01 7.25 7.37
N PRO A 104 2.07 6.51 7.79
CA PRO A 104 3.31 7.15 8.25
C PRO A 104 3.96 8.00 7.16
N VAL A 105 3.94 7.51 5.91
CA VAL A 105 4.51 8.23 4.76
C VAL A 105 3.70 9.48 4.45
N TYR A 106 2.37 9.40 4.45
CA TYR A 106 1.52 10.57 4.28
C TYR A 106 1.69 11.58 5.42
N ALA A 107 1.79 11.12 6.66
CA ALA A 107 2.01 12.00 7.80
C ALA A 107 3.33 12.76 7.67
N LEU A 108 4.43 12.07 7.32
CA LEU A 108 5.73 12.70 7.08
C LEU A 108 5.65 13.74 5.95
N LEU A 109 5.13 13.36 4.78
CA LEU A 109 5.09 14.25 3.62
C LEU A 109 4.14 15.44 3.83
N ILE A 110 2.99 15.23 4.46
CA ILE A 110 2.07 16.31 4.80
C ILE A 110 2.71 17.25 5.82
N ALA A 111 3.37 16.72 6.85
CA ALA A 111 4.07 17.56 7.84
C ALA A 111 5.23 18.35 7.22
N ALA A 112 5.93 17.80 6.21
CA ALA A 112 7.04 18.46 5.53
C ALA A 112 6.60 19.61 4.62
N PHE A 113 5.54 19.41 3.82
CA PHE A 113 5.19 20.34 2.72
C PHE A 113 3.95 21.19 2.98
N ILE A 114 3.13 20.83 3.95
CA ILE A 114 1.80 21.42 4.13
C ILE A 114 1.77 22.22 5.43
N PRO A 115 1.53 23.55 5.35
CA PRO A 115 1.59 24.39 6.52
C PRO A 115 0.52 24.00 7.54
N ASN A 116 0.89 24.03 8.82
CA ASN A 116 -0.03 23.75 9.91
C ASN A 116 -0.92 24.97 10.18
N GLN A 117 -1.93 25.16 9.33
CA GLN A 117 -2.93 26.22 9.46
C GLN A 117 -4.31 25.62 9.77
N LEU A 118 -5.02 26.25 10.71
CA LEU A 118 -6.39 25.93 11.06
C LEU A 118 -7.34 26.74 10.17
N ILE A 119 -8.09 26.05 9.33
CA ILE A 119 -9.19 26.61 8.56
C ILE A 119 -10.43 26.59 9.46
N TYR A 120 -11.10 27.74 9.63
CA TYR A 120 -12.28 27.90 10.53
C TYR A 120 -12.04 27.58 12.02
N GLY A 121 -10.80 27.56 12.51
CA GLY A 121 -10.47 27.41 13.94
C GLY A 121 -10.54 25.97 14.50
N TRP A 122 -11.20 25.04 13.82
CA TRP A 122 -11.27 23.62 14.22
C TRP A 122 -10.76 22.63 13.15
N LEU A 123 -10.57 23.05 11.90
CA LEU A 123 -10.22 22.15 10.80
C LEU A 123 -8.75 22.34 10.40
N SER A 124 -7.90 21.34 10.61
CA SER A 124 -6.50 21.43 10.17
C SER A 124 -6.39 21.22 8.65
N LEU A 125 -5.60 22.06 7.97
CA LEU A 125 -5.34 21.92 6.53
C LEU A 125 -4.70 20.56 6.23
N GLN A 126 -3.79 20.10 7.08
CA GLN A 126 -3.16 18.78 7.01
C GLN A 126 -4.19 17.63 7.05
N GLY A 127 -5.19 17.72 7.94
CA GLY A 127 -6.28 16.74 8.02
C GLY A 127 -7.16 16.74 6.78
N LEU A 128 -7.42 17.91 6.21
CA LEU A 128 -8.20 18.05 4.97
C LEU A 128 -7.47 17.44 3.77
N VAL A 129 -6.14 17.61 3.70
CA VAL A 129 -5.32 16.97 2.66
C VAL A 129 -5.32 15.46 2.82
N LEU A 130 -5.13 14.94 4.04
CA LEU A 130 -5.21 13.50 4.29
C LEU A 130 -6.57 12.94 3.88
N PHE A 131 -7.66 13.61 4.23
CA PHE A 131 -9.01 13.24 3.81
C PHE A 131 -9.15 13.25 2.28
N GLY A 132 -8.61 14.27 1.61
CA GLY A 132 -8.57 14.36 0.14
C GLY A 132 -7.82 13.20 -0.50
N LEU A 133 -6.67 12.81 0.04
CA LEU A 133 -5.90 11.65 -0.44
C LEU A 133 -6.72 10.35 -0.32
N TYR A 134 -7.39 10.13 0.81
CA TYR A 134 -8.27 8.96 1.00
C TYR A 134 -9.43 8.94 0.01
N MET A 135 -10.11 10.08 -0.16
CA MET A 135 -11.20 10.21 -1.13
C MET A 135 -10.72 10.00 -2.57
N SER A 136 -9.53 10.49 -2.93
CA SER A 136 -8.97 10.30 -4.26
C SER A 136 -8.74 8.82 -4.60
N GLY A 137 -8.30 8.01 -3.63
CA GLY A 137 -8.16 6.56 -3.79
C GLY A 137 -9.51 5.87 -4.07
N ILE A 138 -10.55 6.24 -3.31
CA ILE A 138 -11.93 5.74 -3.49
C ILE A 138 -12.48 6.11 -4.87
N VAL A 139 -12.37 7.38 -5.24
CA VAL A 139 -12.86 7.87 -6.53
C VAL A 139 -12.10 7.17 -7.66
N SER A 140 -10.79 7.04 -7.54
CA SER A 140 -9.96 6.34 -8.54
C SER A 140 -10.35 4.86 -8.67
N ALA A 141 -10.59 4.18 -7.55
CA ALA A 141 -11.09 2.81 -7.53
C ALA A 141 -12.42 2.67 -8.29
N LEU A 142 -13.36 3.58 -8.04
CA LEU A 142 -14.65 3.61 -8.74
C LEU A 142 -14.48 3.92 -10.23
N LEU A 143 -13.62 4.87 -10.60
CA LEU A 143 -13.33 5.21 -11.99
C LEU A 143 -12.73 4.03 -12.75
N VAL A 144 -11.75 3.33 -12.16
CA VAL A 144 -11.15 2.12 -12.75
C VAL A 144 -12.20 1.01 -12.86
N SER A 145 -13.10 0.86 -11.88
CA SER A 145 -14.22 -0.08 -11.95
C SER A 145 -15.14 0.19 -13.14
N VAL A 146 -15.55 1.45 -13.31
CA VAL A 146 -16.40 1.88 -14.43
C VAL A 146 -15.66 1.70 -15.76
N PHE A 147 -14.37 2.01 -15.82
CA PHE A 147 -13.55 1.77 -17.01
C PHE A 147 -13.49 0.29 -17.36
N LEU A 148 -13.26 -0.60 -16.38
CA LEU A 148 -13.29 -2.05 -16.59
C LEU A 148 -14.68 -2.52 -17.07
N LYS A 149 -15.76 -1.94 -16.54
CA LYS A 149 -17.13 -2.21 -17.00
C LYS A 149 -17.33 -1.81 -18.47
N LEU A 150 -16.82 -0.65 -18.88
CA LEU A 150 -16.97 -0.11 -20.25
C LEU A 150 -16.15 -0.89 -21.29
N VAL A 151 -14.94 -1.31 -20.92
CA VAL A 151 -14.03 -2.04 -21.84
C VAL A 151 -14.46 -3.50 -22.01
N ARG A 152 -15.18 -4.07 -21.06
CA ARG A 152 -15.61 -5.48 -21.09
C ARG A 152 -16.89 -5.65 -21.93
N LYS A 153 -16.86 -6.60 -22.88
CA LYS A 153 -18.00 -6.93 -23.78
C LYS A 153 -19.10 -7.79 -23.14
N ASP A 154 -18.85 -8.32 -21.95
CA ASP A 154 -19.64 -9.38 -21.33
C ASP A 154 -20.77 -8.80 -20.45
N LYS A 155 -22.03 -8.91 -20.90
CA LYS A 155 -23.23 -8.26 -20.32
C LYS A 155 -24.04 -9.10 -19.33
N THR A 156 -23.55 -10.23 -18.83
CA THR A 156 -24.35 -11.01 -17.86
C THR A 156 -24.24 -10.37 -16.48
N GLU A 157 -25.26 -9.62 -16.09
CA GLU A 157 -25.44 -9.17 -14.70
C GLU A 157 -25.63 -10.40 -13.81
N SER A 158 -24.81 -10.53 -12.76
CA SER A 158 -25.08 -11.54 -11.74
C SER A 158 -26.35 -11.13 -11.01
N ILE A 159 -27.44 -11.87 -11.20
CA ILE A 159 -28.70 -11.65 -10.49
C ILE A 159 -28.42 -11.86 -9.00
N PHE A 160 -28.37 -10.76 -8.25
CA PHE A 160 -28.04 -10.76 -6.84
C PHE A 160 -29.32 -11.03 -6.03
N ILE A 161 -29.62 -12.31 -5.81
CA ILE A 161 -30.67 -12.71 -4.87
C ILE A 161 -30.01 -12.85 -3.49
N PHE A 162 -30.40 -12.00 -2.55
CA PHE A 162 -29.87 -12.00 -1.20
C PHE A 162 -30.99 -12.28 -0.20
N GLU A 163 -30.94 -13.44 0.46
CA GLU A 163 -31.73 -13.67 1.66
C GLU A 163 -31.08 -12.89 2.81
N LEU A 164 -31.79 -11.88 3.34
CA LEU A 164 -31.29 -11.04 4.43
C LEU A 164 -31.09 -11.88 5.70
N PRO A 165 -29.86 -12.03 6.22
CA PRO A 165 -29.63 -12.80 7.44
C PRO A 165 -30.19 -12.07 8.67
N THR A 166 -30.69 -12.86 9.62
CA THR A 166 -31.12 -12.35 10.93
C THR A 166 -29.92 -11.85 11.73
N TYR A 167 -30.11 -10.79 12.52
CA TYR A 167 -29.10 -10.39 13.49
C TYR A 167 -28.92 -11.54 14.49
N ARG A 168 -27.67 -11.93 14.69
CA ARG A 168 -27.30 -12.96 15.67
C ARG A 168 -26.17 -12.40 16.54
N ILE A 169 -26.08 -12.91 17.76
CA ILE A 169 -24.93 -12.61 18.62
C ILE A 169 -23.79 -13.47 18.07
N PRO A 170 -22.60 -12.89 17.82
CA PRO A 170 -21.48 -13.63 17.25
C PRO A 170 -20.99 -14.69 18.24
N ASP A 171 -20.63 -15.87 17.74
CA ASP A 171 -20.11 -16.96 18.55
C ASP A 171 -18.61 -16.76 18.76
N ILE A 172 -18.23 -16.48 20.02
CA ILE A 172 -16.85 -16.21 20.41
C ILE A 172 -15.92 -17.37 19.99
N ARG A 173 -16.42 -18.61 19.99
CA ARG A 173 -15.61 -19.78 19.62
C ARG A 173 -15.26 -19.77 18.13
N ASN A 174 -16.22 -19.41 17.27
CA ASN A 174 -15.99 -19.32 15.83
C ASN A 174 -15.05 -18.17 15.50
N ILE A 175 -15.19 -17.02 16.17
CA ILE A 175 -14.25 -15.90 16.03
C ILE A 175 -12.84 -16.34 16.42
N ALA A 176 -12.67 -17.02 17.56
CA ALA A 176 -11.36 -17.48 18.03
C ALA A 176 -10.71 -18.49 17.08
N LEU A 177 -11.48 -19.47 16.58
CA LEU A 177 -11.01 -20.44 15.58
C LEU A 177 -10.65 -19.75 14.26
N GLY A 178 -11.51 -18.83 13.80
CA GLY A 178 -11.26 -18.03 12.61
C GLY A 178 -9.97 -17.22 12.72
N LEU A 179 -9.73 -16.56 13.85
CA LEU A 179 -8.48 -15.84 14.13
C LEU A 179 -7.26 -16.75 14.11
N TYR A 180 -7.34 -17.93 14.73
CA TYR A 180 -6.27 -18.93 14.73
C TYR A 180 -5.92 -19.38 13.31
N ASP A 181 -6.93 -19.65 12.49
CA ASP A 181 -6.74 -20.00 11.08
C ASP A 181 -6.09 -18.85 10.30
N ARG A 182 -6.54 -17.61 10.50
CA ARG A 182 -5.93 -16.43 9.84
C ARG A 182 -4.48 -16.22 10.26
N ALA A 183 -4.15 -16.33 11.55
CA ALA A 183 -2.77 -16.28 12.04
C ALA A 183 -1.91 -17.38 11.39
N THR A 184 -2.40 -18.61 11.38
CA THR A 184 -1.66 -19.77 10.85
C THR A 184 -1.41 -19.63 9.35
N ILE A 185 -2.44 -19.19 8.61
CA ILE A 185 -2.34 -18.92 7.17
C ILE A 185 -1.31 -17.81 6.92
N PHE A 186 -1.35 -16.72 7.69
CA PHE A 186 -0.41 -15.60 7.56
C PHE A 186 1.03 -16.06 7.81
N LEU A 187 1.30 -16.73 8.93
CA LEU A 187 2.64 -17.21 9.28
C LEU A 187 3.19 -18.21 8.24
N LYS A 188 2.41 -19.24 7.89
CA LYS A 188 2.90 -20.31 6.99
C LYS A 188 2.99 -19.88 5.54
N ARG A 189 2.13 -18.96 5.07
CA ARG A 189 2.05 -18.60 3.64
C ARG A 189 2.65 -17.25 3.30
N VAL A 190 2.51 -16.26 4.18
CA VAL A 190 2.96 -14.88 3.92
C VAL A 190 4.29 -14.60 4.63
N GLY A 191 4.46 -15.10 5.86
CA GLY A 191 5.70 -14.92 6.64
C GLY A 191 6.95 -15.38 5.90
N GLY A 192 6.91 -16.57 5.30
CA GLY A 192 8.04 -17.08 4.50
C GLY A 192 8.38 -16.23 3.28
N ILE A 193 7.38 -15.61 2.63
CA ILE A 193 7.58 -14.71 1.50
C ILE A 193 8.23 -13.40 1.98
N ILE A 194 7.77 -12.84 3.10
CA ILE A 194 8.33 -11.60 3.67
C ILE A 194 9.79 -11.79 4.06
N VAL A 195 10.12 -12.88 4.76
CA VAL A 195 11.52 -13.17 5.15
C VAL A 195 12.40 -13.36 3.91
N ALA A 196 11.95 -14.11 2.90
CA ALA A 196 12.70 -14.29 1.66
C ALA A 196 12.95 -12.96 0.92
N LEU A 197 11.94 -12.09 0.86
CA LEU A 197 12.06 -10.77 0.26
C LEU A 197 12.94 -9.81 1.08
N SER A 198 12.89 -9.90 2.40
CA SER A 198 13.76 -9.12 3.30
C SER A 198 15.23 -9.50 3.12
N ILE A 199 15.52 -10.79 3.00
CA ILE A 199 16.87 -11.29 2.67
C ILE A 199 17.31 -10.78 1.28
N LEU A 200 16.44 -10.88 0.27
CA LEU A 200 16.75 -10.41 -1.09
C LEU A 200 17.02 -8.91 -1.11
N LEU A 201 16.19 -8.12 -0.43
CA LEU A 201 16.34 -6.68 -0.30
C LEU A 201 17.63 -6.34 0.47
N TRP A 202 17.94 -7.06 1.55
CA TRP A 202 19.20 -6.90 2.27
C TRP A 202 20.40 -7.13 1.35
N VAL A 203 20.38 -8.19 0.51
CA VAL A 203 21.43 -8.42 -0.48
C VAL A 203 21.53 -7.25 -1.45
N LEU A 204 20.40 -6.75 -1.95
CA LEU A 204 20.35 -5.66 -2.93
C LEU A 204 20.87 -4.34 -2.36
N VAL A 205 20.62 -4.06 -1.07
CA VAL A 205 21.04 -2.84 -0.36
C VAL A 205 22.47 -2.96 0.19
N THR A 206 22.98 -4.17 0.41
CA THR A 206 24.31 -4.39 1.02
C THR A 206 25.43 -4.63 0.00
N PHE A 207 25.12 -5.27 -1.13
CA PHE A 207 26.13 -5.62 -2.14
C PHE A 207 25.99 -4.77 -3.39
N PRO A 208 27.10 -4.33 -4.02
CA PRO A 208 28.49 -4.44 -3.55
C PRO A 208 28.80 -3.49 -2.38
N GLN A 209 29.78 -3.86 -1.55
CA GLN A 209 30.22 -3.01 -0.43
C GLN A 209 30.96 -1.77 -0.96
N PRO A 210 30.89 -0.64 -0.23
CA PRO A 210 31.64 0.56 -0.59
C PRO A 210 33.16 0.27 -0.60
N PRO A 211 33.93 0.89 -1.51
CA PRO A 211 35.39 0.83 -1.49
C PRO A 211 35.95 1.51 -0.22
N ASP A 212 37.18 1.14 0.20
CA ASP A 212 37.78 1.57 1.47
C ASP A 212 37.89 3.10 1.66
N ASN A 213 37.84 3.88 0.58
CA ASN A 213 37.82 5.36 0.56
C ASN A 213 36.49 5.95 0.02
N ALA A 214 35.35 5.37 0.40
CA ALA A 214 34.05 5.88 -0.05
C ALA A 214 33.71 7.25 0.57
N THR A 215 33.40 8.23 -0.28
CA THR A 215 32.96 9.59 0.12
C THR A 215 31.45 9.72 0.29
N MET A 216 30.69 8.70 -0.13
CA MET A 216 29.22 8.70 -0.17
C MET A 216 28.66 7.61 0.76
N PRO A 217 27.39 7.72 1.21
CA PRO A 217 26.71 6.68 1.98
C PRO A 217 26.82 5.30 1.33
N ALA A 218 27.00 4.24 2.14
CA ALA A 218 27.23 2.87 1.66
C ALA A 218 26.13 2.37 0.71
N ILE A 219 24.89 2.81 0.92
CA ILE A 219 23.74 2.46 0.08
C ILE A 219 23.90 2.89 -1.39
N ASN A 220 24.65 3.96 -1.67
CA ASN A 220 24.86 4.43 -3.05
C ASN A 220 25.71 3.48 -3.89
N TYR A 221 26.60 2.72 -3.25
CA TYR A 221 27.44 1.74 -3.94
C TYR A 221 26.71 0.42 -4.20
N SER A 222 25.66 0.15 -3.41
CA SER A 222 24.87 -1.08 -3.52
C SER A 222 24.15 -1.22 -4.86
N LEU A 223 23.73 -2.44 -5.20
CA LEU A 223 22.90 -2.71 -6.38
C LEU A 223 21.60 -1.91 -6.35
N ALA A 224 21.01 -1.71 -5.17
CA ALA A 224 19.84 -0.84 -5.01
C ALA A 224 20.17 0.62 -5.35
N GLY A 225 21.35 1.11 -4.96
CA GLY A 225 21.84 2.44 -5.34
C GLY A 225 22.05 2.58 -6.85
N GLN A 226 22.72 1.60 -7.46
CA GLN A 226 22.94 1.55 -8.91
C GLN A 226 21.63 1.51 -9.69
N LEU A 227 20.66 0.68 -9.25
CA LEU A 227 19.32 0.62 -9.83
C LEU A 227 18.57 1.95 -9.67
N GLY A 228 18.67 2.60 -8.50
CA GLY A 228 18.05 3.90 -8.27
C GLY A 228 18.57 4.98 -9.21
N HIS A 229 19.89 5.04 -9.43
CA HIS A 229 20.48 5.97 -10.41
C HIS A 229 20.12 5.62 -11.86
N LEU A 230 19.99 4.32 -12.19
CA LEU A 230 19.58 3.88 -13.52
C LEU A 230 18.10 4.22 -13.80
N ILE A 231 17.26 4.17 -12.79
CA ILE A 231 15.82 4.47 -12.86
C ILE A 231 15.56 5.97 -12.79
N HIS A 232 16.42 6.74 -12.12
CA HIS A 232 16.31 8.21 -11.97
C HIS A 232 15.96 8.98 -13.25
N PRO A 233 16.56 8.78 -14.43
CA PRO A 233 16.19 9.55 -15.63
C PRO A 233 14.73 9.37 -16.06
N ILE A 234 14.12 8.23 -15.74
CA ILE A 234 12.70 7.97 -16.00
C ILE A 234 11.83 8.76 -15.02
N PHE A 235 12.32 9.00 -13.80
CA PHE A 235 11.58 9.63 -12.70
C PHE A 235 11.91 11.11 -12.48
N ALA A 236 12.97 11.62 -13.10
CA ALA A 236 13.31 13.05 -13.09
C ALA A 236 12.17 13.94 -13.62
N PRO A 237 11.40 13.57 -14.67
CA PRO A 237 10.29 14.39 -15.17
C PRO A 237 9.12 14.56 -14.20
N ILE A 238 9.00 13.69 -13.18
CA ILE A 238 7.97 13.78 -12.13
C ILE A 238 8.52 14.44 -10.86
N GLY A 239 9.74 14.99 -10.91
CA GLY A 239 10.38 15.70 -9.81
C GLY A 239 11.04 14.82 -8.77
N PHE A 240 11.21 13.52 -9.03
CA PHE A 240 11.82 12.61 -8.06
C PHE A 240 13.33 12.70 -8.14
N THR A 241 13.95 12.90 -6.99
CA THR A 241 15.40 12.87 -6.85
C THR A 241 15.91 11.43 -6.83
N TRP A 242 17.24 11.27 -6.92
CA TRP A 242 17.86 9.94 -6.87
C TRP A 242 17.64 9.27 -5.51
N GLU A 243 17.58 10.04 -4.41
CA GLU A 243 17.29 9.54 -3.06
C GLU A 243 15.90 8.91 -2.99
N ILE A 244 14.89 9.58 -3.58
CA ILE A 244 13.52 9.05 -3.67
C ILE A 244 13.52 7.75 -4.48
N CYS A 245 14.21 7.72 -5.61
CA CYS A 245 14.26 6.53 -6.47
C CYS A 245 14.89 5.33 -5.76
N ILE A 246 15.99 5.53 -5.02
CA ILE A 246 16.61 4.46 -4.22
C ILE A 246 15.67 4.03 -3.09
N ALA A 247 15.03 4.96 -2.38
CA ALA A 247 14.14 4.65 -1.26
C ALA A 247 12.85 3.92 -1.69
N LEU A 248 12.40 4.10 -2.93
CA LEU A 248 11.21 3.40 -3.46
C LEU A 248 11.42 1.89 -3.65
N ILE A 249 12.66 1.44 -3.85
CA ILE A 249 12.99 0.01 -4.02
C ILE A 249 12.64 -0.78 -2.75
N PRO A 250 13.18 -0.45 -1.57
CA PRO A 250 12.80 -1.13 -0.34
C PRO A 250 11.34 -0.85 0.05
N ALA A 251 10.77 0.28 -0.39
CA ALA A 251 9.35 0.58 -0.23
C ALA A 251 8.41 -0.41 -0.96
N MET A 252 8.93 -1.25 -1.88
CA MET A 252 8.18 -2.34 -2.50
C MET A 252 8.00 -3.54 -1.56
N ALA A 253 8.85 -3.71 -0.54
CA ALA A 253 8.67 -4.75 0.47
C ALA A 253 7.62 -4.31 1.51
N ALA A 254 7.79 -3.12 2.07
CA ALA A 254 6.87 -2.48 3.01
C ALA A 254 6.92 -0.95 2.81
N ARG A 255 5.78 -0.27 2.88
CA ARG A 255 5.66 1.15 2.45
C ARG A 255 6.36 2.11 3.40
N GLU A 256 6.18 1.86 4.68
CA GLU A 256 6.78 2.58 5.80
C GLU A 256 8.31 2.50 5.80
N VAL A 257 8.90 1.46 5.20
CA VAL A 257 10.36 1.30 5.09
C VAL A 257 10.98 2.39 4.21
N VAL A 258 10.21 3.12 3.42
CA VAL A 258 10.72 4.29 2.68
C VAL A 258 11.34 5.33 3.61
N ILE A 259 10.79 5.53 4.82
CA ILE A 259 11.29 6.51 5.80
C ILE A 259 12.63 6.05 6.34
N ALA A 260 12.73 4.78 6.73
CA ALA A 260 13.98 4.18 7.17
C ALA A 260 15.04 4.21 6.07
N ALA A 261 14.67 3.94 4.81
CA ALA A 261 15.59 4.00 3.67
C ALA A 261 16.11 5.42 3.43
N LEU A 262 15.24 6.44 3.49
CA LEU A 262 15.66 7.84 3.41
C LEU A 262 16.58 8.22 4.57
N GLY A 263 16.30 7.74 5.79
CA GLY A 263 17.18 7.93 6.95
C GLY A 263 18.59 7.41 6.71
N VAL A 264 18.72 6.21 6.13
CA VAL A 264 20.03 5.63 5.76
C VAL A 264 20.73 6.45 4.67
N ILE A 265 20.00 6.91 3.65
CA ILE A 265 20.56 7.70 2.53
C ILE A 265 21.10 9.04 3.04
N TYR A 266 20.37 9.71 3.92
CA TYR A 266 20.81 10.97 4.54
C TYR A 266 21.76 10.76 5.75
N ALA A 267 22.26 9.53 5.95
CA ALA A 267 23.16 9.16 7.04
C ALA A 267 22.65 9.56 8.44
N MET A 268 21.34 9.45 8.64
CA MET A 268 20.68 9.74 9.91
C MET A 268 20.72 8.51 10.81
N SER A 269 21.08 8.72 12.08
CA SER A 269 21.16 7.67 13.09
C SER A 269 20.30 8.04 14.30
N GLY A 270 19.44 7.13 14.73
CA GLY A 270 18.58 7.32 15.91
C GLY A 270 17.35 6.43 15.86
N ASP A 271 16.46 6.62 16.83
CA ASP A 271 15.15 5.96 16.87
C ASP A 271 14.19 6.51 15.80
N GLU A 272 13.11 5.81 15.47
CA GLU A 272 12.22 6.15 14.34
C GLU A 272 11.71 7.60 14.39
N ASP A 273 11.33 8.08 15.57
CA ASP A 273 10.85 9.46 15.77
C ASP A 273 11.94 10.50 15.49
N THR A 274 13.18 10.20 15.89
CA THR A 274 14.32 11.11 15.68
C THR A 274 14.74 11.19 14.21
N VAL A 275 14.70 10.05 13.50
CA VAL A 275 14.92 9.98 12.06
C VAL A 275 13.82 10.74 11.32
N THR A 276 12.56 10.58 11.74
CA THR A 276 11.43 11.29 11.15
C THR A 276 11.57 12.81 11.30
N GLN A 277 11.89 13.32 12.50
CA GLN A 277 12.08 14.75 12.75
C GLN A 277 13.26 15.35 11.95
N SER A 278 14.38 14.64 11.91
CA SER A 278 15.55 15.07 11.16
C SER A 278 15.29 15.06 9.65
N LEU A 279 14.62 14.02 9.13
CA LEU A 279 14.15 13.99 7.74
C LEU A 279 13.22 15.15 7.41
N LEU A 280 12.28 15.48 8.30
CA LEU A 280 11.39 16.63 8.10
C LEU A 280 12.21 17.91 7.90
N SER A 281 13.20 18.17 8.75
CA SER A 281 14.06 19.36 8.61
C SER A 281 14.90 19.35 7.33
N GLN A 282 15.40 18.19 6.90
CA GLN A 282 16.18 18.05 5.67
C GLN A 282 15.31 18.24 4.41
N ILE A 283 14.11 17.67 4.41
CA ILE A 283 13.19 17.69 3.26
C ILE A 283 12.55 19.07 3.10
N SER A 284 12.23 19.74 4.21
CA SER A 284 11.62 21.09 4.21
C SER A 284 12.63 22.24 4.13
N GLY A 285 13.93 21.93 4.13
CA GLY A 285 15.00 22.92 4.05
C GLY A 285 15.12 23.64 2.68
N PRO A 286 15.93 24.71 2.58
CA PRO A 286 16.10 25.49 1.35
C PRO A 286 16.65 24.70 0.17
N ASP A 287 17.55 23.73 0.45
CA ASP A 287 18.11 22.79 -0.52
C ASP A 287 17.35 21.44 -0.54
N GLY A 288 16.19 21.39 0.13
CA GLY A 288 15.34 20.23 0.26
C GLY A 288 14.48 19.97 -0.98
N TRP A 289 13.44 19.16 -0.81
CA TRP A 289 12.54 18.85 -1.92
C TRP A 289 11.61 20.03 -2.18
N GLY A 290 11.35 20.35 -3.45
CA GLY A 290 10.35 21.36 -3.79
C GLY A 290 8.93 20.90 -3.42
N LEU A 291 8.03 21.85 -3.17
CA LEU A 291 6.61 21.57 -2.90
C LEU A 291 5.98 20.71 -4.02
N ALA A 292 6.35 20.97 -5.28
CA ALA A 292 5.90 20.18 -6.43
C ALA A 292 6.34 18.70 -6.33
N THR A 293 7.57 18.43 -5.87
CA THR A 293 8.07 17.07 -5.62
C THR A 293 7.30 16.40 -4.48
N GLY A 294 7.02 17.13 -3.40
CA GLY A 294 6.22 16.65 -2.28
C GLY A 294 4.80 16.22 -2.68
N LEU A 295 4.10 17.08 -3.42
CA LEU A 295 2.76 16.78 -3.94
C LEU A 295 2.77 15.63 -4.95
N SER A 296 3.77 15.60 -5.84
CA SER A 296 3.98 14.52 -6.79
C SER A 296 4.18 13.17 -6.08
N LEU A 297 4.97 13.14 -5.01
CA LEU A 297 5.20 11.95 -4.21
C LEU A 297 3.96 11.49 -3.42
N LEU A 298 3.17 12.43 -2.88
CA LEU A 298 1.87 12.10 -2.27
C LEU A 298 0.93 11.39 -3.26
N VAL A 299 0.83 11.94 -4.48
CA VAL A 299 0.02 11.36 -5.56
C VAL A 299 0.57 10.01 -6.02
N TRP A 300 1.89 9.86 -6.11
CA TRP A 300 2.51 8.58 -6.38
C TRP A 300 2.09 7.52 -5.35
N PHE A 301 2.11 7.84 -4.05
CA PHE A 301 1.71 6.90 -3.01
C PHE A 301 0.21 6.57 -3.00
N ILE A 302 -0.66 7.35 -3.64
CA ILE A 302 -2.08 6.98 -3.85
C ILE A 302 -2.19 5.77 -4.78
N PHE A 303 -1.41 5.75 -5.86
CA PHE A 303 -1.48 4.72 -6.90
C PHE A 303 -0.33 3.70 -6.85
N ALA A 304 0.63 3.89 -5.93
CA ALA A 304 1.92 3.22 -5.96
C ALA A 304 1.82 1.70 -6.17
N PRO A 305 2.72 1.11 -6.97
CA PRO A 305 2.75 -0.33 -7.28
C PRO A 305 2.88 -1.14 -5.98
N HIS A 306 1.88 -1.98 -5.68
CA HIS A 306 1.67 -2.57 -4.36
C HIS A 306 2.85 -3.40 -3.84
N CYS A 307 2.86 -3.63 -2.52
CA CYS A 307 3.90 -4.44 -1.92
C CYS A 307 3.99 -5.82 -2.58
N LEU A 308 5.19 -6.38 -2.67
CA LEU A 308 5.48 -7.65 -3.33
C LEU A 308 4.61 -8.80 -2.78
N ALA A 309 4.28 -8.76 -1.49
CA ALA A 309 3.37 -9.71 -0.84
C ALA A 309 1.95 -9.66 -1.43
N THR A 310 1.46 -8.49 -1.84
CA THR A 310 0.17 -8.34 -2.52
C THR A 310 0.21 -9.01 -3.89
N LEU A 311 1.24 -8.75 -4.70
CA LEU A 311 1.40 -9.37 -6.01
C LEU A 311 1.47 -10.90 -5.92
N ALA A 312 2.19 -11.42 -4.93
CA ALA A 312 2.26 -12.85 -4.65
C ALA A 312 0.90 -13.44 -4.24
N THR A 313 0.11 -12.70 -3.45
CA THR A 313 -1.25 -13.10 -3.06
C THR A 313 -2.18 -13.14 -4.27
N ILE A 314 -2.09 -12.17 -5.17
CA ILE A 314 -2.90 -12.13 -6.40
C ILE A 314 -2.56 -13.27 -7.32
N ARG A 315 -1.26 -13.56 -7.51
CA ARG A 315 -0.82 -14.74 -8.27
C ARG A 315 -1.46 -16.00 -7.72
N ARG A 316 -1.52 -16.12 -6.39
CA ARG A 316 -2.11 -17.28 -5.72
C ARG A 316 -3.63 -17.37 -5.89
N GLU A 317 -4.33 -16.25 -5.82
CA GLU A 317 -5.80 -16.21 -5.96
C GLU A 317 -6.27 -16.36 -7.41
N THR A 318 -5.46 -15.91 -8.38
CA THR A 318 -5.78 -15.93 -9.83
C THR A 318 -5.13 -17.06 -10.60
N GLY A 319 -4.19 -17.80 -9.97
CA GLY A 319 -3.50 -18.94 -10.58
C GLY A 319 -2.53 -18.59 -11.73
N SER A 320 -2.33 -17.31 -12.07
CA SER A 320 -1.50 -16.90 -13.21
C SER A 320 -0.62 -15.68 -12.90
N TRP A 321 0.52 -15.54 -13.59
CA TRP A 321 1.35 -14.33 -13.52
C TRP A 321 0.78 -13.17 -14.36
N LYS A 322 -0.18 -13.45 -15.26
CA LYS A 322 -0.77 -12.43 -16.12
C LYS A 322 -1.45 -11.33 -15.31
N GLN A 323 -2.30 -11.70 -14.34
CA GLN A 323 -3.06 -10.73 -13.54
C GLN A 323 -2.16 -9.84 -12.66
N PRO A 324 -1.19 -10.38 -11.88
CA PRO A 324 -0.23 -9.55 -11.15
C PRO A 324 0.57 -8.59 -12.02
N ILE A 325 1.02 -9.03 -13.20
CA ILE A 325 1.80 -8.18 -14.11
C ILE A 325 0.93 -7.06 -14.66
N ILE A 326 -0.26 -7.38 -15.18
CA ILE A 326 -1.22 -6.37 -15.64
C ILE A 326 -1.48 -5.36 -14.52
N MET A 327 -1.69 -5.85 -13.30
CA MET A 327 -1.96 -5.00 -12.15
C MET A 327 -0.79 -4.07 -11.80
N ALA A 328 0.41 -4.61 -11.72
CA ALA A 328 1.62 -3.83 -11.46
C ALA A 328 1.82 -2.77 -12.55
N THR A 329 1.67 -3.14 -13.83
CA THR A 329 1.87 -2.23 -14.96
C THR A 329 0.85 -1.10 -14.97
N TYR A 330 -0.46 -1.37 -14.81
CA TYR A 330 -1.45 -0.29 -14.86
C TYR A 330 -1.37 0.62 -13.63
N LEU A 331 -1.10 0.09 -12.43
CA LEU A 331 -0.95 0.91 -11.22
C LEU A 331 0.27 1.82 -11.33
N PHE A 332 1.39 1.28 -11.82
CA PHE A 332 2.60 2.06 -12.07
C PHE A 332 2.35 3.14 -13.12
N ALA A 333 1.65 2.82 -14.21
CA ALA A 333 1.29 3.79 -15.23
C ALA A 333 0.38 4.90 -14.67
N LEU A 334 -0.64 4.55 -13.88
CA LEU A 334 -1.50 5.53 -13.21
C LEU A 334 -0.68 6.41 -12.25
N ALA A 335 0.15 5.80 -11.40
CA ALA A 335 1.01 6.53 -10.47
C ALA A 335 1.89 7.53 -11.19
N TYR A 336 2.57 7.09 -12.26
CA TYR A 336 3.45 7.92 -13.05
C TYR A 336 2.70 9.07 -13.75
N ILE A 337 1.57 8.78 -14.41
CA ILE A 337 0.79 9.79 -15.14
C ILE A 337 0.24 10.86 -14.18
N PHE A 338 -0.39 10.45 -13.08
CA PHE A 338 -0.97 11.40 -12.14
C PHE A 338 0.11 12.19 -11.39
N SER A 339 1.22 11.55 -11.01
CA SER A 339 2.39 12.21 -10.42
C SER A 339 3.01 13.23 -11.38
N PHE A 340 3.14 12.89 -12.67
CA PHE A 340 3.62 13.80 -13.71
C PHE A 340 2.71 15.02 -13.88
N ILE A 341 1.40 14.81 -13.97
CA ILE A 341 0.42 15.89 -14.08
C ILE A 341 0.52 16.80 -12.85
N THR A 342 0.56 16.23 -11.65
CA THR A 342 0.66 16.99 -10.39
C THR A 342 1.97 17.78 -10.33
N TYR A 343 3.10 17.19 -10.70
CA TYR A 343 4.38 17.88 -10.72
C TYR A 343 4.36 19.08 -11.67
N GLN A 344 3.90 18.89 -12.91
CA GLN A 344 3.86 19.94 -13.93
C GLN A 344 2.87 21.07 -13.62
N VAL A 345 1.77 20.75 -12.93
CA VAL A 345 0.81 21.76 -12.46
C VAL A 345 1.41 22.51 -11.29
N ALA A 346 1.94 21.80 -10.29
CA ALA A 346 2.49 22.41 -9.09
C ALA A 346 3.78 23.20 -9.33
N SER A 347 4.59 22.86 -10.34
CA SER A 347 5.81 23.58 -10.69
C SER A 347 5.55 24.89 -11.45
N LYS A 348 4.33 25.10 -11.95
CA LYS A 348 3.93 26.33 -12.66
C LYS A 348 3.28 27.37 -11.74
N PHE A 349 2.90 26.98 -10.53
CA PHE A 349 2.38 27.85 -9.48
C PHE A 349 3.49 28.23 -8.52
#